data_AF-A0A1F5ZW49-F1
#
_entry.id   AF-A0A1F5ZW49-F1
#
_cell.length_a   1.000
_cell.length_b   1.000
_cell.length_c   1.000
_cell.angle_alpha   90.00
_cell.angle_beta   90.00
_cell.angle_gamma   90.00
#
_symmetry.space_group_name_H-M   'P 1'
#
loop_
_entity.id
_entity.type
_entity.pdbx_description
1 polymer ?
#
loop_
_entity_poly.entity_id
_entity_poly.type
_entity_poly.pdbx_seq_one_letter_code
_entity_poly.pdbx_strand_id
1 'polypeptide(L)'
;MKTSILLPIPPGAASQVALGDLVTPQETLWSFSTTSQNRTIHLARILKVDPQNIGKYLKVSIGDCVKEGEIIALKKNWLHKITVKSPQSAVLKEMDVNKGTITLEVAGSTSKTASPSGISGKVIRVSPEEIEIETEGHMYTGKKGEGGEVQGILHVVATPHITMFNLDDDFENAILLVNDLDLDVLTKLEVMGVAGILVLKKDLETASFPWISVEKEVHEKLKKYHGKKVIMRPMQKTIVIM
;
A
#
# COMPACT_ATOMS: atom_id res chain seq x y z
N MET A 1 2.83 -1.74 30.33
CA MET A 1 4.18 -2.29 30.10
C MET A 1 4.75 -1.55 28.90
N LYS A 2 6.03 -1.16 28.93
CA LYS A 2 6.69 -0.50 27.81
C LYS A 2 7.19 -1.54 26.82
N THR A 3 6.97 -1.31 25.54
CA THR A 3 7.46 -2.16 24.44
C THR A 3 8.04 -1.26 23.35
N SER A 4 8.93 -1.78 22.51
CA SER A 4 9.46 -1.04 21.37
C SER A 4 8.95 -1.62 20.05
N ILE A 5 8.62 -0.72 19.13
CA ILE A 5 8.16 -1.06 17.79
C ILE A 5 9.18 -0.55 16.79
N LEU A 6 9.64 -1.44 15.92
CA LEU A 6 10.53 -1.14 14.81
C LEU A 6 9.72 -0.85 13.55
N LEU A 7 9.92 0.33 12.98
CA LEU A 7 9.23 0.85 11.82
C LEU A 7 10.25 1.01 10.68
N PRO A 8 10.18 0.18 9.63
CA PRO A 8 11.12 0.30 8.51
C PRO A 8 10.86 1.60 7.74
N ILE A 9 11.93 2.27 7.36
CA ILE A 9 11.93 3.44 6.48
C ILE A 9 12.19 2.94 5.05
N PRO A 10 11.30 3.24 4.08
CA PRO A 10 11.54 2.90 2.69
C PRO A 10 12.83 3.54 2.16
N PRO A 11 13.62 2.84 1.31
CA PRO A 11 14.81 3.42 0.70
C PRO A 11 14.51 4.75 0.00
N GLY A 12 15.30 5.78 0.31
CA GLY A 12 15.15 7.13 -0.24
C GLY A 12 14.25 8.06 0.58
N ALA A 13 13.45 7.54 1.52
CA ALA A 13 12.67 8.35 2.44
C ALA A 13 13.55 8.99 3.52
N ALA A 14 13.20 10.21 3.94
CA ALA A 14 13.88 10.93 5.00
C ALA A 14 13.05 10.89 6.29
N SER A 15 13.66 10.46 7.40
CA SER A 15 13.07 10.58 8.74
C SER A 15 12.67 12.02 9.02
N GLN A 16 11.49 12.21 9.59
CA GLN A 16 10.96 13.50 10.05
C GLN A 16 11.02 13.64 11.58
N VAL A 17 11.45 12.59 12.28
CA VAL A 17 11.58 12.55 13.75
C VAL A 17 13.03 12.34 14.16
N ALA A 18 13.36 12.79 15.37
CA ALA A 18 14.65 12.67 16.01
C ALA A 18 14.60 11.78 17.26
N LEU A 19 15.78 11.33 17.70
CA LEU A 19 15.92 10.60 18.96
C LEU A 19 15.38 11.43 20.13
N GLY A 20 14.45 10.85 20.88
CA GLY A 20 13.83 11.47 22.06
C GLY A 20 12.48 12.12 21.82
N ASP A 21 12.06 12.29 20.57
CA ASP A 21 10.77 12.90 20.23
C ASP A 21 9.60 12.10 20.78
N LEU A 22 8.55 12.80 21.20
CA LEU A 22 7.26 12.22 21.54
C LEU A 22 6.37 12.26 20.30
N VAL A 23 6.00 11.09 19.79
CA VAL A 23 5.15 10.96 18.61
C VAL A 23 3.70 10.69 19.01
N THR A 24 2.78 11.24 18.22
CA THR A 24 1.35 10.93 18.27
C THR A 24 0.97 10.04 17.07
N PRO A 25 -0.20 9.39 17.05
CA PRO A 25 -0.58 8.51 15.95
C PRO A 25 -0.63 9.21 14.59
N GLN A 26 -0.85 10.53 14.57
CA GLN A 26 -0.91 11.36 13.36
C GLN A 26 0.46 11.93 12.96
N GLU A 27 1.47 11.81 13.83
CA GLU A 27 2.79 12.37 13.60
C GLU A 27 3.47 11.67 12.41
N THR A 28 4.03 12.45 11.49
CA THR A 28 4.71 11.88 10.32
C THR A 28 6.10 11.40 10.73
N LEU A 29 6.40 10.12 10.51
CA LEU A 29 7.68 9.53 10.89
C LEU A 29 8.75 9.71 9.82
N TRP A 30 8.37 9.57 8.56
CA TRP A 30 9.24 9.73 7.42
C TRP A 30 8.45 10.24 6.23
N SER A 31 9.14 10.91 5.31
CA SER A 31 8.57 11.34 4.05
C SER A 31 9.49 10.98 2.88
N PHE A 32 8.90 10.58 1.77
CA PHE A 32 9.62 10.39 0.52
C PHE A 32 9.05 11.33 -0.53
N SER A 33 9.91 12.01 -1.28
CA SER A 33 9.51 12.80 -2.44
C SER A 33 10.03 12.14 -3.72
N THR A 34 9.15 11.51 -4.49
CA THR A 34 9.50 11.10 -5.86
C THR A 34 9.30 12.31 -6.77
N THR A 35 10.35 12.74 -7.46
CA THR A 35 10.31 13.92 -8.36
C THR A 35 9.85 13.59 -9.78
N SER A 36 9.12 12.48 -9.99
CA SER A 36 8.61 12.18 -11.30
C SER A 36 7.25 11.47 -11.31
N GLN A 37 6.35 11.99 -12.13
CA GLN A 37 5.07 11.39 -12.47
C GLN A 37 5.16 10.86 -13.89
N ASN A 38 4.88 9.58 -14.06
CA ASN A 38 4.78 8.96 -15.38
C ASN A 38 3.38 9.17 -15.94
N ARG A 39 3.29 9.61 -17.20
CA ARG A 39 2.04 9.76 -17.93
C ARG A 39 2.07 8.91 -19.19
N THR A 40 1.21 7.92 -19.23
CA THR A 40 1.08 7.02 -20.39
C THR A 40 0.13 7.62 -21.43
N ILE A 41 0.54 7.61 -22.70
CA ILE A 41 -0.27 8.03 -23.85
C ILE A 41 -0.47 6.83 -24.77
N HIS A 42 -1.73 6.49 -25.04
CA HIS A 42 -2.11 5.40 -25.96
C HIS A 42 -1.99 5.82 -27.43
N LEU A 43 -0.75 5.90 -27.91
CA LEU A 43 -0.41 6.48 -29.20
C LEU A 43 -1.05 5.75 -30.39
N ALA A 44 -1.08 4.41 -30.36
CA ALA A 44 -1.71 3.58 -31.40
C ALA A 44 -3.20 3.89 -31.57
N ARG A 45 -3.91 4.05 -30.45
CA ARG A 45 -5.34 4.38 -30.42
C ARG A 45 -5.61 5.78 -30.98
N ILE A 46 -4.80 6.77 -30.61
CA ILE A 46 -4.96 8.15 -31.06
C ILE A 46 -4.65 8.28 -32.56
N LEU A 47 -3.55 7.66 -33.01
CA LEU A 47 -3.11 7.70 -34.41
C LEU A 47 -3.90 6.76 -35.33
N LYS A 48 -4.72 5.87 -34.75
CA LYS A 48 -5.44 4.79 -35.46
C LYS A 48 -4.46 3.97 -36.32
N VAL A 49 -3.46 3.39 -35.66
CA VAL A 49 -2.42 2.54 -36.27
C VAL A 49 -2.20 1.31 -35.42
N ASP A 50 -1.57 0.30 -36.00
CA ASP A 50 -1.12 -0.87 -35.27
C ASP A 50 -0.08 -0.49 -34.19
N PRO A 51 -0.14 -1.06 -32.97
CA PRO A 51 0.84 -0.87 -31.90
C PRO A 51 2.30 -0.94 -32.34
N GLN A 52 2.66 -1.87 -33.22
CA GLN A 52 4.04 -2.06 -33.68
C GLN A 52 4.53 -0.92 -34.57
N ASN A 53 3.62 -0.12 -35.11
CA ASN A 53 3.93 0.97 -36.04
C ASN A 53 4.02 2.34 -35.38
N ILE A 54 3.78 2.47 -34.07
CA ILE A 54 3.76 3.79 -33.40
C ILE A 54 5.08 4.55 -33.53
N GLY A 55 6.21 3.84 -33.54
CA GLY A 55 7.54 4.44 -33.63
C GLY A 55 7.76 5.23 -34.93
N LYS A 56 7.09 4.84 -36.01
CA LYS A 56 7.19 5.51 -37.33
C LYS A 56 6.58 6.92 -37.33
N TYR A 57 5.72 7.21 -36.37
CA TYR A 57 4.99 8.47 -36.28
C TYR A 57 5.51 9.38 -35.18
N LEU A 58 6.41 8.90 -34.32
CA LEU A 58 7.04 9.72 -33.29
C LEU A 58 7.93 10.80 -33.92
N LYS A 59 7.95 11.96 -33.28
CA LYS A 59 8.82 13.10 -33.63
C LYS A 59 9.92 13.33 -32.60
N VAL A 60 9.95 12.51 -31.56
CA VAL A 60 10.83 12.59 -30.40
C VAL A 60 11.33 11.17 -30.06
N SER A 61 12.53 11.08 -29.52
CA SER A 61 13.21 9.83 -29.15
C SER A 61 13.14 9.59 -27.64
N ILE A 62 13.35 8.34 -27.22
CA ILE A 62 13.50 8.01 -25.80
C ILE A 62 14.69 8.81 -25.23
N GLY A 63 14.48 9.52 -24.13
CA GLY A 63 15.42 10.46 -23.52
C GLY A 63 15.20 11.92 -23.89
N ASP A 64 14.41 12.22 -24.93
CA ASP A 64 14.19 13.60 -25.36
C ASP A 64 13.25 14.36 -24.41
N CYS A 65 13.61 15.62 -24.14
CA CYS A 65 12.75 16.57 -23.44
C CYS A 65 11.75 17.21 -24.41
N VAL A 66 10.48 17.24 -24.03
CA VAL A 66 9.38 17.86 -24.77
C VAL A 66 8.72 18.94 -23.93
N LYS A 67 8.27 20.02 -24.55
CA LYS A 67 7.52 21.11 -23.89
C LYS A 67 6.02 20.88 -23.96
N GLU A 68 5.28 21.50 -23.05
CA GLU A 68 3.82 21.56 -23.15
C GLU A 68 3.36 22.05 -24.54
N GLY A 69 2.44 21.32 -25.16
CA GLY A 69 1.91 21.62 -26.48
C GLY A 69 2.83 21.26 -27.66
N GLU A 70 4.05 20.78 -27.39
CA GLU A 70 4.99 20.32 -28.42
C GLU A 70 4.47 19.07 -29.13
N ILE A 71 4.71 18.95 -30.44
CA ILE A 71 4.24 17.80 -31.23
C ILE A 71 5.15 16.60 -30.96
N ILE A 72 4.62 15.56 -30.32
CA ILE A 72 5.35 14.33 -30.01
C ILE A 72 5.14 13.24 -31.06
N ALA A 73 4.01 13.27 -31.78
CA ALA A 73 3.76 12.36 -32.89
C ALA A 73 2.89 12.99 -33.97
N LEU A 74 3.08 12.56 -35.21
CA LEU A 74 2.35 13.07 -36.37
C LEU A 74 2.11 11.96 -37.40
N LYS A 75 0.84 11.70 -37.71
CA LYS A 75 0.41 10.93 -38.88
C LYS A 75 -0.23 11.86 -39.90
N LYS A 76 0.31 11.93 -41.12
CA LYS A 76 -0.19 12.78 -42.20
C LYS A 76 -0.27 12.00 -43.50
N ASN A 77 -1.45 12.01 -44.11
CA ASN A 77 -1.71 11.57 -45.49
C ASN A 77 -2.25 12.77 -46.30
N TRP A 78 -2.52 12.58 -47.59
CA TRP A 78 -3.04 13.65 -48.46
C TRP A 78 -4.35 14.26 -47.90
N LEU A 79 -5.26 13.43 -47.37
CA LEU A 79 -6.59 13.86 -46.93
C LEU A 79 -6.70 14.19 -45.42
N HIS A 80 -5.80 13.66 -44.58
CA HIS A 80 -5.99 13.70 -43.13
C HIS A 80 -4.66 13.89 -42.38
N LYS A 81 -4.69 14.67 -41.29
CA LYS A 81 -3.56 14.92 -40.39
C LYS A 81 -4.00 14.69 -38.94
N ILE A 82 -3.33 13.78 -38.23
CA ILE A 82 -3.52 13.54 -36.80
C ILE A 82 -2.23 13.94 -36.09
N THR A 83 -2.33 14.91 -35.19
CA THR A 83 -1.20 15.40 -34.39
C THR A 83 -1.43 15.03 -32.94
N VAL A 84 -0.41 14.48 -32.29
CA VAL A 84 -0.40 14.26 -30.84
C VAL A 84 0.58 15.24 -30.23
N LYS A 85 0.11 16.02 -29.27
CA LYS A 85 0.91 17.01 -28.54
C LYS A 85 1.21 16.52 -27.14
N SER A 86 2.35 16.93 -26.60
CA SER A 86 2.66 16.71 -25.20
C SER A 86 1.67 17.49 -24.33
N PRO A 87 1.02 16.85 -23.34
CA PRO A 87 0.10 17.54 -22.44
C PRO A 87 0.80 18.49 -21.46
N GLN A 88 2.11 18.33 -21.26
CA GLN A 88 2.95 19.15 -20.37
C GLN A 88 4.43 18.93 -20.69
N SER A 89 5.32 19.73 -20.10
CA SER A 89 6.76 19.51 -20.26
C SER A 89 7.19 18.20 -19.59
N ALA A 90 7.91 17.34 -20.31
CA ALA A 90 8.27 15.99 -19.86
C ALA A 90 9.46 15.41 -20.63
N VAL A 91 9.97 14.25 -20.20
CA VAL A 91 10.97 13.45 -20.92
C VAL A 91 10.29 12.18 -21.46
N LEU A 92 10.53 11.81 -22.72
CA LEU A 92 10.04 10.51 -23.22
C LEU A 92 10.85 9.37 -22.58
N LYS A 93 10.25 8.61 -21.67
CA LYS A 93 10.94 7.59 -20.87
C LYS A 93 11.00 6.23 -21.55
N GLU A 94 9.88 5.80 -22.12
CA GLU A 94 9.74 4.47 -22.71
C GLU A 94 8.67 4.45 -23.79
N MET A 95 8.74 3.41 -24.63
CA MET A 95 7.75 3.08 -25.64
C MET A 95 7.44 1.58 -25.55
N ASP A 96 6.18 1.24 -25.32
CA ASP A 96 5.68 -0.13 -25.34
C ASP A 96 5.03 -0.41 -26.71
N VAL A 97 5.76 -1.11 -27.57
CA VAL A 97 5.30 -1.48 -28.92
C VAL A 97 4.23 -2.57 -28.93
N ASN A 98 4.08 -3.33 -27.83
CA ASN A 98 3.04 -4.35 -27.71
C ASN A 98 1.70 -3.69 -27.39
N LYS A 99 1.69 -2.72 -26.48
CA LYS A 99 0.48 -1.96 -26.09
C LYS A 99 0.22 -0.73 -26.95
N GLY A 100 1.20 -0.31 -27.75
CA GLY A 100 1.10 0.86 -28.61
C GLY A 100 1.08 2.16 -27.80
N THR A 101 1.84 2.22 -26.70
CA THR A 101 1.86 3.33 -25.76
C THR A 101 3.25 3.94 -25.62
N ILE A 102 3.29 5.21 -25.23
CA ILE A 102 4.52 5.88 -24.78
C ILE A 102 4.33 6.38 -23.35
N THR A 103 5.40 6.46 -22.57
CA THR A 103 5.37 7.01 -21.21
C THR A 103 6.24 8.26 -21.16
N LEU A 104 5.62 9.36 -20.77
CA LEU A 104 6.29 10.62 -20.52
C LEU A 104 6.57 10.75 -19.02
N GLU A 105 7.83 10.98 -18.67
CA GLU A 105 8.27 11.30 -17.32
C GLU A 105 8.22 12.81 -17.10
N VAL A 106 7.27 13.24 -16.28
CA VAL A 106 7.07 14.65 -15.97
C VAL A 106 7.92 14.98 -14.76
N ALA A 107 8.95 15.81 -14.95
CA ALA A 107 9.59 16.51 -13.86
C ALA A 107 8.62 17.58 -13.36
N GLY A 108 7.91 17.33 -12.26
CA GLY A 108 6.94 18.34 -11.80
C GLY A 108 5.97 17.99 -10.68
N SER A 109 5.88 16.73 -10.23
CA SER A 109 5.14 16.46 -9.00
C SER A 109 6.04 15.71 -8.03
N THR A 110 6.43 16.39 -6.97
CA THR A 110 6.92 15.70 -5.77
C THR A 110 5.73 14.96 -5.17
N SER A 111 5.62 13.66 -5.44
CA SER A 111 4.70 12.83 -4.65
C SER A 111 5.32 12.70 -3.27
N LYS A 112 4.84 13.50 -2.31
CA LYS A 112 5.22 13.37 -0.91
C LYS A 112 4.38 12.25 -0.30
N THR A 113 4.97 11.07 -0.18
CA THR A 113 4.39 10.01 0.63
C THR A 113 4.90 10.18 2.05
N ALA A 114 3.99 10.42 2.99
CA ALA A 114 4.28 10.54 4.42
C ALA A 114 3.61 9.36 5.14
N SER A 115 4.34 8.71 6.04
CA SER A 115 3.75 7.67 6.89
C SER A 115 3.49 8.24 8.28
N PRO A 116 2.23 8.28 8.74
CA PRO A 116 1.94 8.57 10.13
C PRO A 116 2.49 7.47 11.03
N SER A 117 2.71 7.79 12.31
CA SER A 117 3.21 6.86 13.31
C SER A 117 2.26 5.71 13.57
N GLY A 118 0.94 5.98 13.56
CA GLY A 118 -0.10 5.02 13.97
C GLY A 118 -0.11 4.72 15.48
N ILE A 119 0.99 4.97 16.18
CA ILE A 119 1.20 4.75 17.61
C ILE A 119 1.62 6.03 18.33
N SER A 120 1.37 6.09 19.63
CA SER A 120 1.92 7.12 20.51
C SER A 120 3.14 6.57 21.22
N GLY A 121 4.22 7.34 21.37
CA GLY A 121 5.40 6.83 22.05
C GLY A 121 6.58 7.78 22.01
N LYS A 122 7.71 7.31 22.52
CA LYS A 122 8.98 8.02 22.49
C LYS A 122 9.92 7.38 21.48
N VAL A 123 10.50 8.16 20.59
CA VAL A 123 11.52 7.69 19.66
C VAL A 123 12.78 7.35 20.45
N ILE A 124 13.20 6.08 20.42
CA ILE A 124 14.38 5.58 21.13
C ILE A 124 15.54 5.21 20.19
N ARG A 125 15.28 5.12 18.88
CA ARG A 125 16.32 4.96 17.86
C ARG A 125 15.86 5.52 16.51
N VAL A 126 16.76 6.17 15.79
CA VAL A 126 16.55 6.59 14.40
C VAL A 126 17.77 6.16 13.60
N SER A 127 17.55 5.43 12.52
CA SER A 127 18.56 5.07 11.53
C SER A 127 18.05 5.41 10.11
N PRO A 128 18.89 5.32 9.07
CA PRO A 128 18.44 5.49 7.69
C PRO A 128 17.40 4.44 7.24
N GLU A 129 17.36 3.27 7.88
CA GLU A 129 16.54 2.14 7.47
C GLU A 129 15.35 1.89 8.40
N GLU A 130 15.37 2.41 9.63
CA GLU A 130 14.35 2.12 10.63
C GLU A 130 14.25 3.20 11.73
N ILE A 131 13.04 3.35 12.27
CA ILE A 131 12.74 4.16 13.46
C ILE A 131 12.22 3.20 14.53
N GLU A 132 12.74 3.31 15.75
CA GLU A 132 12.27 2.53 16.89
C GLU A 132 11.57 3.42 17.90
N ILE A 133 10.34 3.06 18.25
CA ILE A 133 9.47 3.84 19.13
C ILE A 133 9.11 3.01 20.36
N GLU A 134 9.46 3.50 21.54
CA GLU A 134 8.97 2.98 22.81
C GLU A 134 7.53 3.44 23.02
N THR A 135 6.58 2.50 23.03
CA THR A 135 5.16 2.76 23.30
C THR A 135 4.71 2.00 24.54
N GLU A 136 3.62 2.47 25.12
CA GLU A 136 2.83 1.64 26.03
C GLU A 136 1.96 0.70 25.20
N GLY A 137 1.97 -0.59 25.53
CA GLY A 137 1.21 -1.59 24.78
C GLY A 137 1.79 -3.00 24.91
N HIS A 138 1.16 -3.94 24.22
CA HIS A 138 1.69 -5.30 24.08
C HIS A 138 1.92 -5.61 22.61
N MET A 139 3.13 -6.04 22.28
CA MET A 139 3.47 -6.50 20.93
C MET A 139 3.50 -8.02 20.89
N TYR A 140 2.84 -8.59 19.88
CA TYR A 140 2.87 -10.00 19.57
C TYR A 140 3.34 -10.23 18.14
N THR A 141 4.07 -11.32 17.94
CA THR A 141 4.57 -11.73 16.61
C THR A 141 3.75 -12.90 16.10
N GLY A 142 3.21 -12.76 14.90
CA GLY A 142 2.59 -13.83 14.14
C GLY A 142 3.61 -14.70 13.39
N LYS A 143 3.14 -15.81 12.84
CA LYS A 143 3.93 -16.76 12.07
C LYS A 143 4.08 -16.33 10.60
N LYS A 144 2.97 -15.91 10.01
CA LYS A 144 2.83 -15.46 8.61
C LYS A 144 1.75 -14.40 8.54
N GLY A 145 1.80 -13.56 7.51
CA GLY A 145 0.75 -12.60 7.23
C GLY A 145 0.91 -11.98 5.85
N GLU A 146 -0.21 -11.56 5.29
CA GLU A 146 -0.30 -10.90 3.98
C GLU A 146 -1.30 -9.74 4.05
N GLY A 147 -1.14 -8.76 3.16
CA GLY A 147 -1.98 -7.57 3.09
C GLY A 147 -1.37 -6.32 3.73
N GLY A 148 -2.09 -5.21 3.59
CA GLY A 148 -1.68 -3.90 4.07
C GLY A 148 -1.75 -3.74 5.58
N GLU A 149 -1.11 -2.68 6.10
CA GLU A 149 -1.27 -2.27 7.49
C GLU A 149 -2.69 -1.79 7.74
N VAL A 150 -3.31 -2.28 8.81
CA VAL A 150 -4.68 -1.94 9.20
C VAL A 150 -4.78 -1.72 10.70
N GLN A 151 -5.77 -0.94 11.12
CA GLN A 151 -6.08 -0.70 12.53
C GLN A 151 -7.57 -0.94 12.76
N GLY A 152 -7.91 -1.43 13.95
CA GLY A 152 -9.31 -1.71 14.29
C GLY A 152 -9.49 -2.10 15.75
N ILE A 153 -10.73 -2.38 16.13
CA ILE A 153 -11.04 -2.95 17.45
C ILE A 153 -10.93 -4.47 17.38
N LEU A 154 -10.20 -5.08 18.30
CA LEU A 154 -10.08 -6.54 18.36
C LEU A 154 -11.40 -7.16 18.79
N HIS A 155 -12.03 -7.90 17.91
CA HIS A 155 -13.21 -8.70 18.20
C HIS A 155 -12.84 -10.17 18.27
N VAL A 156 -13.22 -10.85 19.34
CA VAL A 156 -12.87 -12.26 19.55
C VAL A 156 -14.09 -13.07 19.16
N VAL A 157 -13.98 -13.84 18.09
CA VAL A 157 -15.09 -14.66 17.62
C VAL A 157 -15.11 -15.94 18.44
N ALA A 158 -16.19 -16.15 19.18
CA ALA A 158 -16.35 -17.34 20.02
C ALA A 158 -16.55 -18.62 19.19
N THR A 159 -17.08 -18.48 17.97
CA THR A 159 -17.36 -19.59 17.06
C THR A 159 -16.06 -20.33 16.67
N PRO A 160 -15.98 -21.66 16.87
CA PRO A 160 -14.77 -22.44 16.58
C PRO A 160 -14.39 -22.46 15.10
N HIS A 161 -15.36 -22.40 14.20
CA HIS A 161 -15.15 -22.41 12.76
C HIS A 161 -16.20 -21.54 12.09
N ILE A 162 -15.75 -20.55 11.33
CA ILE A 162 -16.58 -19.52 10.71
C ILE A 162 -16.97 -19.96 9.30
N THR A 163 -18.26 -19.80 8.98
CA THR A 163 -18.86 -20.09 7.67
C THR A 163 -19.68 -18.88 7.21
N MET A 164 -20.16 -18.92 5.97
CA MET A 164 -21.01 -17.86 5.39
C MET A 164 -22.31 -17.61 6.18
N PHE A 165 -22.76 -18.57 6.99
CA PHE A 165 -24.07 -18.57 7.63
C PHE A 165 -24.05 -18.29 9.14
N ASN A 166 -22.87 -18.14 9.75
CA ASN A 166 -22.74 -18.03 11.21
C ASN A 166 -22.11 -16.70 11.67
N LEU A 167 -22.26 -15.67 10.86
CA LEU A 167 -21.80 -14.31 11.13
C LEU A 167 -22.92 -13.31 10.80
N ASP A 168 -23.51 -12.74 11.83
CA ASP A 168 -24.62 -11.76 11.71
C ASP A 168 -24.33 -10.44 12.47
N ASP A 169 -23.16 -10.32 13.10
CA ASP A 169 -22.76 -9.12 13.83
C ASP A 169 -22.21 -8.03 12.90
N ASP A 170 -22.27 -6.77 13.34
CA ASP A 170 -21.59 -5.66 12.68
C ASP A 170 -20.12 -5.61 13.11
N PHE A 171 -19.21 -5.70 12.14
CA PHE A 171 -17.77 -5.74 12.35
C PHE A 171 -17.05 -4.56 11.70
N GLU A 172 -17.75 -3.43 11.51
CA GLU A 172 -17.15 -2.25 10.91
C GLU A 172 -15.85 -1.84 11.60
N ASN A 173 -14.77 -1.80 10.82
CA ASN A 173 -13.41 -1.48 11.25
C ASN A 173 -12.88 -2.38 12.39
N ALA A 174 -13.34 -3.63 12.48
CA ALA A 174 -12.88 -4.60 13.46
C ALA A 174 -11.71 -5.46 12.94
N ILE A 175 -10.88 -5.93 13.86
CA ILE A 175 -9.89 -6.99 13.61
C ILE A 175 -10.42 -8.26 14.28
N LEU A 176 -10.69 -9.31 13.51
CA LEU A 176 -11.27 -10.55 14.04
C LEU A 176 -10.20 -11.51 14.51
N LEU A 177 -10.25 -11.95 15.76
CA LEU A 177 -9.49 -13.09 16.27
C LEU A 177 -10.35 -14.34 16.14
N VAL A 178 -9.90 -15.28 15.31
CA VAL A 178 -10.68 -16.45 14.90
C VAL A 178 -9.83 -17.72 14.99
N ASN A 179 -10.47 -18.84 15.32
CA ASN A 179 -9.78 -20.13 15.33
C ASN A 179 -9.61 -20.65 13.89
N ASP A 180 -10.70 -20.71 13.13
CA ASP A 180 -10.73 -21.21 11.76
C ASP A 180 -11.89 -20.58 10.99
N LEU A 181 -11.78 -20.54 9.67
CA LEU A 181 -12.78 -19.96 8.76
C LEU A 181 -12.69 -20.55 7.35
N ASP A 182 -13.81 -20.65 6.65
CA ASP A 182 -13.81 -21.00 5.22
C ASP A 182 -13.36 -19.80 4.36
N LEU A 183 -12.59 -20.08 3.30
CA LEU A 183 -11.99 -19.03 2.47
C LEU A 183 -13.03 -18.17 1.73
N ASP A 184 -14.22 -18.72 1.45
CA ASP A 184 -15.33 -18.01 0.82
C ASP A 184 -15.94 -16.93 1.72
N VAL A 185 -15.78 -17.06 3.05
CA VAL A 185 -16.22 -16.06 4.04
C VAL A 185 -15.44 -14.76 3.93
N LEU A 186 -14.20 -14.79 3.43
CA LEU A 186 -13.34 -13.59 3.36
C LEU A 186 -13.99 -12.43 2.61
N THR A 187 -14.66 -12.73 1.49
CA THR A 187 -15.37 -11.71 0.71
C THR A 187 -16.53 -11.11 1.49
N LYS A 188 -17.23 -11.92 2.29
CA LYS A 188 -18.32 -11.45 3.17
C LYS A 188 -17.76 -10.53 4.26
N LEU A 189 -16.66 -10.92 4.90
CA LEU A 189 -16.01 -10.12 5.95
C LEU A 189 -15.54 -8.76 5.43
N GLU A 190 -14.97 -8.73 4.22
CA GLU A 190 -14.57 -7.49 3.57
C GLU A 190 -15.78 -6.56 3.32
N VAL A 191 -16.90 -7.10 2.83
CA VAL A 191 -18.14 -6.34 2.63
C VAL A 191 -18.74 -5.85 3.95
N MET A 192 -18.56 -6.61 5.04
CA MET A 192 -18.98 -6.22 6.39
C MET A 192 -18.05 -5.17 7.04
N GLY A 193 -17.03 -4.70 6.33
CA GLY A 193 -16.12 -3.66 6.81
C GLY A 193 -15.06 -4.16 7.79
N VAL A 194 -14.81 -5.47 7.86
CA VAL A 194 -13.71 -6.03 8.66
C VAL A 194 -12.38 -5.51 8.14
N ALA A 195 -11.59 -4.93 9.03
CA ALA A 195 -10.28 -4.37 8.68
C ALA A 195 -9.21 -5.46 8.51
N GLY A 196 -9.31 -6.57 9.25
CA GLY A 196 -8.37 -7.69 9.09
C GLY A 196 -8.64 -8.88 10.01
N ILE A 197 -7.89 -9.98 9.80
CA ILE A 197 -8.09 -11.24 10.51
C ILE A 197 -6.80 -11.74 11.19
N LEU A 198 -6.92 -12.17 12.45
CA LEU A 198 -5.93 -12.94 13.19
C LEU A 198 -6.42 -14.38 13.30
N VAL A 199 -5.80 -15.31 12.59
CA VAL A 199 -6.25 -16.70 12.49
C VAL A 199 -5.30 -17.67 13.18
N LEU A 200 -5.84 -18.66 13.88
CA LEU A 200 -5.03 -19.70 14.53
C LEU A 200 -4.47 -20.69 13.51
N LYS A 201 -3.13 -20.71 13.34
CA LYS A 201 -2.38 -21.75 12.61
C LYS A 201 -2.86 -22.06 11.18
N LYS A 202 -3.58 -21.16 10.53
CA LYS A 202 -4.03 -21.31 9.15
C LYS A 202 -3.45 -20.18 8.29
N ASP A 203 -3.05 -20.53 7.08
CA ASP A 203 -2.59 -19.54 6.10
C ASP A 203 -3.76 -19.26 5.15
N LEU A 204 -4.05 -17.98 4.92
CA LEU A 204 -5.19 -17.54 4.12
C LEU A 204 -4.69 -16.93 2.80
N GLU A 205 -3.81 -17.62 2.08
CA GLU A 205 -3.14 -17.16 0.85
C GLU A 205 -4.13 -16.55 -0.15
N THR A 206 -4.37 -15.25 -0.02
CA THR A 206 -5.42 -14.50 -0.71
C THR A 206 -4.88 -13.12 -0.99
N ALA A 207 -4.91 -12.73 -2.26
CA ALA A 207 -4.05 -11.68 -2.80
C ALA A 207 -4.37 -10.25 -2.34
N SER A 208 -5.28 -10.01 -1.38
CA SER A 208 -5.55 -8.63 -0.94
C SER A 208 -6.06 -8.42 0.49
N PHE A 209 -6.67 -9.43 1.13
CA PHE A 209 -7.28 -9.21 2.44
C PHE A 209 -6.22 -9.25 3.57
N PRO A 210 -6.17 -8.28 4.50
CA PRO A 210 -5.20 -8.28 5.59
C PRO A 210 -5.40 -9.43 6.57
N TRP A 211 -4.38 -10.29 6.75
CA TRP A 211 -4.42 -11.37 7.74
C TRP A 211 -3.06 -11.69 8.38
N ILE A 212 -3.09 -12.22 9.61
CA ILE A 212 -1.91 -12.80 10.28
C ILE A 212 -2.29 -14.15 10.89
N SER A 213 -1.51 -15.18 10.57
CA SER A 213 -1.54 -16.48 11.23
C SER A 213 -0.76 -16.40 12.54
N VAL A 214 -1.38 -16.80 13.64
CA VAL A 214 -0.78 -16.78 14.99
C VAL A 214 -0.64 -18.18 15.58
N GLU A 215 0.38 -18.35 16.42
CA GLU A 215 0.55 -19.58 17.21
C GLU A 215 -0.48 -19.64 18.35
N LYS A 216 -0.74 -20.85 18.86
CA LYS A 216 -1.74 -21.09 19.92
C LYS A 216 -1.50 -20.22 21.15
N GLU A 217 -0.24 -20.07 21.56
CA GLU A 217 0.12 -19.25 22.72
C GLU A 217 -0.26 -17.78 22.54
N VAL A 218 0.04 -17.21 21.36
CA VAL A 218 -0.28 -15.82 21.02
C VAL A 218 -1.80 -15.66 20.91
N HIS A 219 -2.47 -16.58 20.23
CA HIS A 219 -3.93 -16.60 20.11
C HIS A 219 -4.63 -16.55 21.48
N GLU A 220 -4.23 -17.39 22.44
CA GLU A 220 -4.80 -17.37 23.79
C GLU A 220 -4.52 -16.07 24.56
N LYS A 221 -3.34 -15.47 24.36
CA LYS A 221 -3.01 -14.16 24.95
C LYS A 221 -3.88 -13.05 24.36
N LEU A 222 -4.12 -13.07 23.04
CA LEU A 222 -4.90 -12.07 22.32
C LEU A 222 -6.36 -12.02 22.77
N LYS A 223 -6.95 -13.15 23.18
CA LYS A 223 -8.33 -13.18 23.70
C LYS A 223 -8.58 -12.21 24.86
N LYS A 224 -7.56 -11.92 25.67
CA LYS A 224 -7.64 -11.00 26.82
C LYS A 224 -7.80 -9.53 26.41
N TYR A 225 -7.56 -9.20 25.15
CA TYR A 225 -7.62 -7.83 24.63
C TYR A 225 -8.85 -7.60 23.76
N HIS A 226 -9.90 -8.41 23.92
CA HIS A 226 -11.20 -8.12 23.31
C HIS A 226 -11.64 -6.68 23.59
N GLY A 227 -12.09 -5.96 22.56
CA GLY A 227 -12.49 -4.56 22.64
C GLY A 227 -11.34 -3.55 22.70
N LYS A 228 -10.08 -3.98 22.59
CA LYS A 228 -8.91 -3.09 22.54
C LYS A 228 -8.57 -2.70 21.11
N LYS A 229 -7.95 -1.54 20.96
CA LYS A 229 -7.45 -1.09 19.66
C LYS A 229 -6.21 -1.89 19.30
N VAL A 230 -6.18 -2.37 18.06
CA VAL A 230 -5.09 -3.17 17.52
C VAL A 230 -4.62 -2.57 16.22
N ILE A 231 -3.30 -2.57 16.04
CA ILE A 231 -2.66 -2.28 14.77
C ILE A 231 -2.07 -3.60 14.29
N MET A 232 -2.53 -4.05 13.14
CA MET A 232 -2.08 -5.26 12.48
C MET A 232 -1.18 -4.87 11.32
N ARG A 233 0.02 -5.45 11.30
CA ARG A 233 1.04 -5.22 10.27
C ARG A 233 1.39 -6.56 9.62
N PRO A 234 0.59 -7.04 8.65
CA PRO A 234 0.72 -8.40 8.13
C PRO A 234 2.08 -8.72 7.52
N MET A 235 2.63 -7.81 6.70
CA MET A 235 3.95 -7.96 6.08
C MET A 235 5.08 -8.11 7.12
N GLN A 236 4.97 -7.38 8.24
CA GLN A 236 5.90 -7.44 9.37
C GLN A 236 5.53 -8.51 10.39
N LYS A 237 4.42 -9.24 10.18
CA LYS A 237 3.87 -10.26 11.09
C LYS A 237 3.71 -9.74 12.53
N THR A 238 3.40 -8.46 12.68
CA THR A 238 3.40 -7.79 13.98
C THR A 238 1.98 -7.36 14.34
N ILE A 239 1.61 -7.58 15.61
CA ILE A 239 0.33 -7.22 16.18
C ILE A 239 0.61 -6.34 17.39
N VAL A 240 0.11 -5.12 17.38
CA VAL A 240 0.32 -4.15 18.45
C VAL A 240 -1.02 -3.88 19.12
N ILE A 241 -1.10 -4.17 20.42
CA ILE A 241 -2.26 -3.88 21.25
C ILE A 241 -2.02 -2.56 21.98
N MET A 242 -2.97 -1.63 21.83
CA MET A 242 -3.03 -0.33 22.50
C MET A 242 -3.99 -0.36 23.70
#